data_AF-A0A2P2MDG8-F1
#
_entry.id   AF-A0A2P2MDG8-F1
#
_cell.length_a   1.000
_cell.length_b   1.000
_cell.length_c   1.000
_cell.angle_alpha   90.00
_cell.angle_beta   90.00
_cell.angle_gamma   90.00
#
_symmetry.space_group_name_H-M   'P 1'
#
loop_
_entity.id
_entity.type
_entity.pdbx_description
1 polymer ?
#
loop_
_entity_poly.entity_id
_entity_poly.type
_entity_poly.pdbx_seq_one_letter_code
_entity_poly.pdbx_strand_id
1 'polypeptide(L)'
;MPTIGQLEKDPKYALVYQLLEIFLTHRLDAYLEFHAANSALLKSYGLVHEDCITKMRLMSLVDLASNASGRIPYAVITDTLRINDDEVELWVVKAITSKLIQCKMDQINQVVLVSFSIERVFGQRQWQALREKLATWRGNILHAINTIQTNKITEDSSQAMQGLMIR
;
A
#
# COMPACT_ATOMS: atom_id res chain seq x y z
N MET A 1 -11.40 17.42 -5.42
CA MET A 1 -11.95 18.45 -6.33
C MET A 1 -13.24 18.99 -5.74
N PRO A 2 -13.39 20.31 -5.53
CA PRO A 2 -14.52 20.88 -4.81
C PRO A 2 -15.87 20.62 -5.50
N THR A 3 -15.90 20.49 -6.83
CA THR A 3 -17.09 20.15 -7.62
C THR A 3 -17.61 18.73 -7.36
N ILE A 4 -16.71 17.74 -7.19
CA ILE A 4 -17.11 16.36 -6.88
C ILE A 4 -17.66 16.26 -5.45
N GLY A 5 -17.10 17.02 -4.52
CA GLY A 5 -17.60 17.08 -3.14
C GLY A 5 -19.00 17.70 -3.01
N GLN A 6 -19.43 18.53 -3.97
CA GLN A 6 -20.79 19.07 -3.96
C GLN A 6 -21.85 18.01 -4.30
N LEU A 7 -21.47 16.94 -5.01
CA LEU A 7 -22.37 15.85 -5.40
C LEU A 7 -22.85 15.02 -4.21
N GLU A 8 -22.11 15.04 -3.10
CA GLU A 8 -22.50 14.41 -1.84
C GLU A 8 -23.86 14.95 -1.33
N LYS A 9 -24.12 16.25 -1.56
CA LYS A 9 -25.32 16.94 -1.09
C LYS A 9 -26.49 16.85 -2.06
N ASP A 10 -26.27 16.35 -3.27
CA ASP A 10 -27.30 16.23 -4.29
C ASP A 10 -28.06 14.90 -4.13
N PRO A 11 -29.38 14.92 -3.88
CA PRO A 11 -30.16 13.69 -3.66
C PRO A 11 -30.14 12.74 -4.86
N LYS A 12 -29.83 13.22 -6.07
CA LYS A 12 -29.72 12.39 -7.27
C LYS A 12 -28.37 11.69 -7.38
N TYR A 13 -27.28 12.34 -6.98
CA TYR A 13 -25.92 11.83 -7.17
C TYR A 13 -25.26 11.31 -5.88
N ALA A 14 -25.88 11.51 -4.72
CA ALA A 14 -25.36 11.08 -3.42
C ALA A 14 -24.97 9.59 -3.40
N LEU A 15 -25.80 8.72 -3.99
CA LEU A 15 -25.50 7.27 -4.03
C LEU A 15 -24.30 6.94 -4.93
N VAL A 16 -24.12 7.66 -6.04
CA VAL A 16 -22.94 7.49 -6.91
C VAL A 16 -21.68 8.02 -6.22
N TYR A 17 -21.82 9.12 -5.49
CA TYR A 17 -20.74 9.66 -4.66
C TYR A 17 -20.31 8.65 -3.60
N GLN A 18 -21.28 8.03 -2.90
CA GLN A 18 -21.01 6.97 -1.92
C GLN A 18 -20.28 5.77 -2.57
N LEU A 19 -20.68 5.37 -3.78
CA LEU A 19 -19.98 4.30 -4.52
C LEU A 19 -18.52 4.68 -4.83
N LEU A 20 -18.27 5.93 -5.23
CA LEU A 20 -16.91 6.42 -5.47
C LEU A 20 -16.07 6.44 -4.20
N GLU A 21 -16.67 6.83 -3.08
CA GLU A 21 -16.01 6.77 -1.77
C GLU A 21 -15.65 5.34 -1.40
N ILE A 22 -16.57 4.39 -1.55
CA ILE A 22 -16.31 2.95 -1.36
C ILE A 22 -15.12 2.48 -2.20
N PHE A 23 -15.05 2.88 -3.46
CA PHE A 23 -13.92 2.52 -4.33
C PHE A 23 -12.58 3.09 -3.88
N LEU A 24 -12.58 4.27 -3.25
CA LEU A 24 -11.37 4.97 -2.83
C LEU A 24 -10.87 4.52 -1.45
N THR A 25 -11.78 4.33 -0.49
CA THR A 25 -11.41 4.20 0.94
C THR A 25 -11.76 2.84 1.54
N HIS A 26 -12.75 2.13 1.01
CA HIS A 26 -13.26 0.89 1.59
C HIS A 26 -12.80 -0.37 0.84
N ARG A 27 -13.23 -1.54 1.32
CA ARG A 27 -12.90 -2.85 0.75
C ARG A 27 -14.12 -3.48 0.07
N LEU A 28 -13.93 -4.70 -0.43
CA LEU A 28 -14.92 -5.45 -1.19
C LEU A 28 -16.24 -5.68 -0.43
N ASP A 29 -16.17 -5.92 0.88
CA ASP A 29 -17.32 -6.08 1.78
C ASP A 29 -18.30 -4.90 1.69
N ALA A 30 -17.79 -3.68 1.86
CA ALA A 30 -18.61 -2.46 1.76
C ALA A 30 -19.26 -2.30 0.38
N TYR A 31 -18.56 -2.71 -0.69
CA TYR A 31 -19.14 -2.71 -2.02
C TYR A 31 -20.27 -3.73 -2.17
N LEU A 32 -20.11 -4.95 -1.63
CA LEU A 32 -21.14 -5.99 -1.69
C LEU A 32 -22.41 -5.55 -0.93
N GLU A 33 -22.25 -4.96 0.25
CA GLU A 33 -23.36 -4.38 1.02
C GLU A 33 -24.06 -3.25 0.24
N PHE A 34 -23.29 -2.34 -0.34
CA PHE A 34 -23.83 -1.26 -1.17
C PHE A 34 -24.59 -1.80 -2.38
N HIS A 35 -24.05 -2.81 -3.06
CA HIS A 35 -24.69 -3.43 -4.21
C HIS A 35 -25.99 -4.16 -3.84
N ALA A 36 -26.01 -4.85 -2.69
CA ALA A 36 -27.22 -5.51 -2.20
C ALA A 36 -28.37 -4.51 -1.96
N ALA A 37 -28.06 -3.32 -1.44
CA ALA A 37 -29.03 -2.26 -1.22
C ALA A 37 -29.39 -1.45 -2.49
N ASN A 38 -28.48 -1.33 -3.47
CA ASN A 38 -28.58 -0.38 -4.58
C ASN A 38 -28.34 -0.98 -5.97
N SER A 39 -28.61 -2.27 -6.19
CA SER A 39 -28.31 -2.98 -7.45
C SER A 39 -28.87 -2.33 -8.73
N ALA A 40 -30.00 -1.62 -8.64
CA ALA A 40 -30.61 -0.91 -9.77
C ALA A 40 -29.77 0.28 -10.26
N LEU A 41 -29.00 0.90 -9.35
CA LEU A 41 -28.16 2.06 -9.67
C LEU A 41 -27.04 1.71 -10.65
N LEU A 42 -26.41 0.55 -10.50
CA LEU A 42 -25.32 0.16 -11.40
C LEU A 42 -25.83 0.05 -12.84
N LYS A 43 -27.02 -0.54 -13.02
CA LYS A 43 -27.66 -0.68 -14.33
C LYS A 43 -27.99 0.67 -14.95
N SER A 44 -28.48 1.64 -14.18
CA SER A 44 -28.82 2.97 -14.72
C SER A 44 -27.60 3.74 -15.25
N TYR A 45 -26.42 3.45 -14.71
CA TYR A 45 -25.15 4.07 -15.14
C TYR A 45 -24.33 3.17 -16.08
N GLY A 46 -24.86 2.01 -16.49
CA GLY A 46 -24.16 1.07 -17.38
C GLY A 46 -22.94 0.38 -16.75
N LEU A 47 -22.87 0.33 -15.42
CA LEU A 47 -21.81 -0.34 -14.70
C LEU A 47 -22.08 -1.85 -14.64
N VAL A 48 -21.07 -2.64 -15.02
CA VAL A 48 -21.11 -4.10 -14.91
C VAL A 48 -20.65 -4.51 -13.51
N HIS A 49 -21.47 -5.31 -12.82
CA HIS A 49 -21.18 -5.76 -11.45
C HIS A 49 -19.85 -6.51 -11.36
N GLU A 50 -19.58 -7.43 -12.29
CA GLU A 50 -18.35 -8.24 -12.30
C GLU A 50 -17.07 -7.40 -12.46
N ASP A 51 -17.12 -6.34 -13.27
CA ASP A 51 -15.99 -5.42 -13.43
C ASP A 51 -15.73 -4.64 -12.15
N CYS A 52 -16.80 -4.25 -11.45
CA CYS A 52 -16.71 -3.56 -10.17
C CYS A 52 -16.18 -4.48 -9.07
N ILE A 53 -16.60 -5.75 -9.03
CA ILE A 53 -16.03 -6.78 -8.14
C ILE A 53 -14.54 -6.96 -8.41
N THR A 54 -14.17 -7.10 -9.69
CA THR A 54 -12.77 -7.28 -10.10
C THR A 54 -11.91 -6.10 -9.64
N LYS A 55 -12.39 -4.88 -9.87
CA LYS A 55 -11.74 -3.66 -9.38
C LYS A 55 -11.62 -3.66 -7.85
N MET A 56 -12.68 -4.00 -7.13
CA MET A 56 -12.69 -3.97 -5.67
C MET A 56 -11.81 -5.05 -5.04
N ARG A 57 -11.69 -6.23 -5.64
CA ARG A 57 -10.71 -7.25 -5.23
C ARG A 57 -9.28 -6.73 -5.35
N LEU A 58 -8.94 -6.11 -6.48
CA LEU A 58 -7.62 -5.49 -6.68
C LEU A 58 -7.36 -4.37 -5.67
N MET A 59 -8.33 -3.48 -5.44
CA MET A 59 -8.18 -2.38 -4.49
C MET A 59 -8.06 -2.87 -3.04
N SER A 60 -8.80 -3.91 -2.67
CA SER A 60 -8.70 -4.52 -1.34
C SER A 60 -7.35 -5.20 -1.14
N LEU A 61 -6.80 -5.85 -2.17
CA LEU A 61 -5.46 -6.43 -2.12
C LEU A 61 -4.37 -5.36 -1.96
N VAL A 62 -4.50 -4.23 -2.68
CA VAL A 62 -3.59 -3.08 -2.52
C VAL A 62 -3.64 -2.51 -1.10
N ASP A 63 -4.84 -2.42 -0.53
CA ASP A 63 -5.03 -1.94 0.85
C ASP A 63 -4.41 -2.86 1.90
N LEU A 64 -4.48 -4.19 1.68
CA LEU A 64 -3.72 -5.13 2.51
C LEU A 64 -2.21 -4.94 2.37
N ALA A 65 -1.75 -4.64 1.15
CA ALA A 65 -0.34 -4.46 0.82
C ALA A 65 0.27 -3.15 1.34
N SER A 66 -0.52 -2.10 1.50
CA SER A 66 -0.06 -0.83 2.10
C SER A 66 0.16 -0.91 3.62
N ASN A 67 -0.30 -1.98 4.27
CA ASN A 67 -0.12 -2.15 5.71
C ASN A 67 1.32 -2.55 6.08
N ALA A 68 1.76 -2.08 7.24
CA ALA A 68 3.18 -1.95 7.60
C ALA A 68 3.99 -3.26 7.71
N SER A 69 3.37 -4.44 7.75
CA SER A 69 4.09 -5.70 7.94
C SER A 69 4.82 -6.17 6.69
N GLY A 70 4.43 -5.72 5.49
CA GLY A 70 4.99 -6.19 4.21
C GLY A 70 4.84 -7.70 3.97
N ARG A 71 4.12 -8.42 4.83
CA ARG A 71 3.90 -9.87 4.79
C ARG A 71 2.41 -10.14 4.99
N ILE A 72 1.78 -10.73 3.99
CA ILE A 72 0.33 -11.00 3.97
C ILE A 72 0.11 -12.51 3.84
N PRO A 73 -0.51 -13.18 4.83
CA PRO A 73 -0.90 -14.59 4.71
C PRO A 73 -1.98 -14.81 3.65
N TYR A 74 -1.95 -15.94 2.95
CA TYR A 74 -2.94 -16.29 1.92
C TYR A 74 -4.36 -16.32 2.50
N ALA A 75 -4.53 -16.84 3.72
CA ALA A 75 -5.81 -16.86 4.43
C ALA A 75 -6.44 -15.45 4.60
N VAL A 76 -5.62 -14.41 4.79
CA VAL A 76 -6.12 -13.04 4.88
C VAL A 76 -6.58 -12.54 3.51
N ILE A 77 -5.87 -12.94 2.45
CA ILE A 77 -6.21 -12.58 1.08
C ILE A 77 -7.53 -13.26 0.66
N THR A 78 -7.71 -14.56 0.94
CA THR A 78 -8.93 -15.28 0.57
C THR A 78 -10.16 -14.76 1.29
N ASP A 79 -10.07 -14.49 2.60
CA ASP A 79 -11.17 -13.90 3.36
C ASP A 79 -11.53 -12.51 2.85
N THR A 80 -10.52 -11.65 2.59
CA THR A 80 -10.75 -10.27 2.15
C THR A 80 -11.29 -10.19 0.72
N LEU A 81 -10.79 -11.03 -0.20
CA LEU A 81 -11.21 -11.01 -1.61
C LEU A 81 -12.43 -11.89 -1.88
N ARG A 82 -12.86 -12.71 -0.91
CA ARG A 82 -13.95 -13.70 -1.05
C ARG A 82 -13.69 -14.60 -2.26
N ILE A 83 -12.55 -15.28 -2.24
CA ILE A 83 -12.05 -16.17 -3.30
C ILE A 83 -11.57 -17.48 -2.68
N ASN A 84 -11.36 -18.49 -3.51
CA ASN A 84 -10.79 -19.75 -3.07
C ASN A 84 -9.26 -19.66 -2.95
N ASP A 85 -8.66 -20.60 -2.20
CA ASP A 85 -7.20 -20.66 -1.97
C ASP A 85 -6.41 -20.82 -3.28
N ASP A 86 -6.95 -21.53 -4.27
CA ASP A 86 -6.33 -21.75 -5.58
C ASP A 86 -6.30 -20.49 -6.46
N GLU A 87 -7.13 -19.49 -6.15
CA GLU A 87 -7.22 -18.25 -6.92
C GLU A 87 -6.28 -17.15 -6.39
N VAL A 88 -5.69 -17.31 -5.20
CA VAL A 88 -4.88 -16.27 -4.54
C VAL A 88 -3.75 -15.78 -5.46
N GLU A 89 -2.97 -16.72 -6.00
CA GLU A 89 -1.83 -16.40 -6.86
C GLU A 89 -2.27 -15.68 -8.15
N LEU A 90 -3.41 -16.09 -8.72
CA LEU A 90 -3.97 -15.44 -9.91
C LEU A 90 -4.29 -13.96 -9.63
N TRP A 91 -4.89 -13.64 -8.47
CA TRP A 91 -5.19 -12.27 -8.09
C TRP A 91 -3.94 -11.45 -7.78
N VAL A 92 -2.95 -12.06 -7.15
CA VAL A 92 -1.65 -11.42 -6.90
C VAL A 92 -0.94 -11.10 -8.22
N VAL A 93 -0.92 -12.05 -9.16
CA VAL A 93 -0.37 -11.84 -10.52
C VAL A 93 -1.10 -10.71 -11.23
N LYS A 94 -2.43 -10.69 -11.22
CA LYS A 94 -3.22 -9.59 -11.81
C LYS A 94 -2.82 -8.23 -11.22
N ALA A 95 -2.67 -8.13 -9.91
CA ALA A 95 -2.27 -6.88 -9.26
C ALA A 95 -0.84 -6.44 -9.63
N ILE A 96 0.09 -7.38 -9.79
CA ILE A 96 1.45 -7.11 -10.31
C ILE A 96 1.38 -6.62 -11.75
N THR A 97 0.65 -7.32 -12.63
CA THR A 97 0.51 -6.96 -14.05
C THR A 97 -0.14 -5.59 -14.23
N SER A 98 -1.10 -5.24 -13.37
CA SER A 98 -1.72 -3.91 -13.31
C SER A 98 -0.84 -2.84 -12.63
N LYS A 99 0.39 -3.19 -12.23
CA LYS A 99 1.37 -2.29 -11.58
C LYS A 99 0.87 -1.67 -10.27
N LEU A 100 -0.06 -2.33 -9.59
CA LEU A 100 -0.64 -1.87 -8.34
C LEU A 100 0.23 -2.26 -7.14
N ILE A 101 0.88 -3.43 -7.23
CA ILE A 101 1.77 -3.95 -6.20
C ILE A 101 3.05 -4.52 -6.83
N GLN A 102 4.13 -4.53 -6.06
CA GLN A 102 5.32 -5.33 -6.32
C GLN A 102 5.53 -6.24 -5.12
N CYS A 103 5.55 -7.54 -5.35
CA CYS A 103 5.68 -8.53 -4.30
C CYS A 103 6.30 -9.83 -4.79
N LYS A 104 6.65 -10.71 -3.86
CA LYS A 104 7.07 -12.09 -4.09
C LYS A 104 6.11 -13.03 -3.36
N MET A 105 5.78 -14.15 -3.98
CA MET A 105 4.93 -15.18 -3.40
C MET A 105 5.81 -16.29 -2.83
N ASP A 106 5.60 -16.64 -1.56
CA ASP A 106 6.19 -17.80 -0.91
C ASP A 106 5.07 -18.81 -0.67
N GLN A 107 4.94 -19.72 -1.63
CA GLN A 107 3.87 -20.70 -1.67
C GLN A 107 4.01 -21.75 -0.56
N ILE A 108 5.22 -22.13 -0.16
CA ILE A 108 5.45 -23.11 0.91
C ILE A 108 4.93 -22.56 2.25
N ASN A 109 5.24 -21.30 2.54
CA ASN A 109 4.79 -20.66 3.77
C ASN A 109 3.43 -19.97 3.63
N GLN A 110 2.77 -20.06 2.48
CA GLN A 110 1.45 -19.47 2.19
C GLN A 110 1.39 -17.96 2.51
N VAL A 111 2.40 -17.21 2.05
CA VAL A 111 2.52 -15.76 2.28
C VAL A 111 2.94 -14.98 1.04
N VAL A 112 2.50 -13.73 0.97
CA VAL A 112 2.95 -12.74 -0.02
C VAL A 112 3.84 -11.71 0.69
N LEU A 113 5.04 -11.52 0.17
CA LEU A 113 6.01 -10.54 0.64
C LEU A 113 5.95 -9.30 -0.26
N VAL A 114 5.36 -8.22 0.25
CA VAL A 114 5.17 -6.96 -0.47
C VAL A 114 6.42 -6.09 -0.33
N SER A 115 6.94 -5.66 -1.48
CA SER A 115 8.04 -4.68 -1.55
C SER A 115 7.52 -3.26 -1.80
N PHE A 116 6.41 -3.14 -2.53
CA PHE A 116 5.78 -1.86 -2.85
C PHE A 116 4.29 -2.04 -3.14
N SER A 117 3.50 -1.04 -2.80
CA SER A 117 2.09 -0.91 -3.20
C SER A 117 1.79 0.54 -3.50
N ILE A 118 0.85 0.78 -4.41
CA ILE A 118 0.33 2.13 -4.61
C ILE A 118 -0.54 2.55 -3.42
N GLU A 119 -0.61 3.86 -3.16
CA GLU A 119 -1.54 4.45 -2.21
C GLU A 119 -2.79 4.93 -2.96
N ARG A 120 -3.97 4.43 -2.58
CA ARG A 120 -5.24 4.80 -3.23
C ARG A 120 -5.59 6.28 -3.02
N VAL A 121 -5.24 6.82 -1.85
CA VAL A 121 -5.43 8.22 -1.49
C VAL A 121 -4.13 8.72 -0.84
N PHE A 122 -3.63 9.85 -1.34
CA PHE A 122 -2.48 10.50 -0.75
C PHE A 122 -2.93 11.79 -0.05
N GLY A 123 -3.02 11.74 1.28
CA GLY A 123 -3.48 12.84 2.11
C GLY A 123 -2.51 13.16 3.23
N GLN A 124 -3.03 13.83 4.25
CA GLN A 124 -2.23 14.33 5.37
C GLN A 124 -1.49 13.21 6.12
N ARG A 125 -2.14 12.05 6.32
CA ARG A 125 -1.50 10.90 6.97
C ARG A 125 -0.30 10.39 6.19
N GLN A 126 -0.43 10.28 4.87
CA GLN A 126 0.66 9.85 3.99
C GLN A 126 1.80 10.88 4.00
N TRP A 127 1.49 12.18 4.02
CA TRP A 127 2.49 13.23 4.19
C TRP A 127 3.25 13.15 5.52
N GLN A 128 2.54 12.86 6.62
CA GLN A 128 3.14 12.68 7.94
C GLN A 128 4.08 11.46 7.94
N ALA A 129 3.61 10.31 7.45
CA ALA A 129 4.42 9.10 7.35
C ALA A 129 5.67 9.32 6.47
N LEU A 130 5.54 10.04 5.35
CA LEU A 130 6.67 10.39 4.49
C LEU A 130 7.66 11.29 5.23
N ARG A 131 7.18 12.29 5.97
CA ARG A 131 8.01 13.21 6.76
C ARG A 131 8.81 12.45 7.82
N GLU A 132 8.18 11.52 8.52
CA GLU A 132 8.83 10.67 9.54
C GLU A 132 9.90 9.77 8.92
N LYS A 133 9.60 9.13 7.79
CA LYS A 133 10.57 8.31 7.05
C LYS A 133 11.78 9.15 6.60
N LEU A 134 11.56 10.34 6.04
CA LEU A 134 12.64 11.24 5.61
C LEU A 134 13.47 11.75 6.80
N ALA A 135 12.84 12.08 7.93
CA ALA A 135 13.53 12.50 9.14
C ALA A 135 14.43 11.38 9.68
N THR A 136 13.94 10.14 9.69
CA THR A 136 14.70 8.95 10.08
C THR A 136 15.87 8.73 9.12
N TRP A 137 15.64 8.80 7.82
CA TRP A 137 16.68 8.62 6.82
C TRP A 137 17.79 9.67 6.93
N ARG A 138 17.42 10.93 7.15
CA ARG A 138 18.37 12.01 7.43
C ARG A 138 19.21 11.71 8.68
N GLY A 139 18.58 11.25 9.76
CA GLY A 139 19.28 10.86 10.99
C GLY A 139 20.29 9.74 10.75
N ASN A 140 19.88 8.70 10.00
CA ASN A 140 20.74 7.56 9.67
C ASN A 140 21.95 7.95 8.82
N ILE A 141 21.76 8.84 7.83
CA ILE A 141 22.86 9.36 7.01
C ILE A 141 23.84 10.18 7.85
N LEU A 142 23.35 11.06 8.71
CA LEU A 142 24.20 11.84 9.61
C LEU A 142 25.00 10.95 10.56
N HIS A 143 24.36 9.92 11.11
CA HIS A 143 25.03 8.93 11.94
C HIS A 143 26.17 8.23 11.17
N ALA A 144 25.90 7.74 9.95
CA ALA A 144 26.91 7.09 9.11
C ALA A 144 28.09 8.02 8.78
N ILE A 145 27.83 9.28 8.45
CA ILE A 145 28.87 10.29 8.20
C ILE A 145 29.74 10.48 9.44
N ASN A 146 29.12 10.65 10.62
CA ASN A 146 29.84 10.83 11.87
C ASN A 146 30.71 9.61 12.19
N THR A 147 30.18 8.38 12.03
CA THR A 147 30.96 7.15 12.23
C THR A 147 32.19 7.09 11.31
N ILE A 148 32.04 7.45 10.03
CA ILE A 148 33.17 7.47 9.09
C ILE A 148 34.22 8.52 9.50
N GLN A 149 33.79 9.72 9.91
CA GLN A 149 34.70 10.77 10.35
C GLN A 149 35.45 10.40 11.63
N THR A 150 34.76 9.83 12.62
CA THR A 150 35.39 9.38 13.88
C THR A 150 36.41 8.28 13.62
N ASN A 151 36.08 7.30 12.78
CA ASN A 151 36.99 6.20 12.43
C ASN A 151 38.23 6.71 11.69
N LYS A 152 38.08 7.67 10.77
CA LYS A 152 39.23 8.27 10.07
C LYS A 152 40.20 8.95 11.04
N ILE A 153 39.69 9.67 12.04
CA ILE A 153 40.53 10.32 13.08
C ILE A 153 41.26 9.27 13.93
N THR A 154 40.63 8.12 14.18
CA THR A 154 41.26 7.02 14.94
C THR A 154 42.35 6.32 14.11
N GLU A 155 42.15 6.15 12.80
CA GLU A 155 43.19 5.63 11.89
C GLU A 155 44.38 6.59 11.77
N ASP A 156 44.15 7.89 11.58
CA ASP A 156 45.21 8.89 11.49
C ASP A 156 46.03 8.98 12.80
N SER A 157 45.37 8.89 13.97
CA SER A 157 46.05 8.91 15.27
C SER A 157 46.82 7.62 15.60
N SER A 158 46.30 6.46 15.18
CA SER A 158 46.99 5.17 15.34
C SER A 158 48.20 5.02 14.40
N GLN A 159 48.12 5.51 13.16
CA GLN A 159 49.27 5.59 12.26
C GLN A 159 50.34 6.56 12.78
N ALA A 160 49.93 7.71 13.33
CA ALA A 160 50.85 8.66 13.95
C ALA A 160 51.58 8.07 15.17
N MET A 161 50.89 7.28 16.01
CA MET A 161 51.52 6.59 17.15
C MET A 161 52.49 5.48 16.72
N GLN A 162 52.17 4.70 15.68
CA GLN A 162 53.09 3.69 15.14
C GLN A 162 54.35 4.31 14.52
N GLY A 163 54.22 5.44 13.82
CA GLY A 163 55.37 6.17 13.27
C GLY A 163 56.29 6.76 14.33
N LEU A 164 55.77 7.07 15.53
CA LEU A 164 56.55 7.57 16.66
C LEU A 164 57.30 6.46 17.41
N MET A 165 56.78 5.22 17.42
CA MET A 165 57.41 4.07 18.10
C MET A 165 58.53 3.39 17.28
N ILE A 166 58.62 3.67 15.97
CA ILE A 166 59.61 3.04 15.06
C ILE A 166 60.86 3.93 14.88
N ARG A 167 60.93 5.10 15.53
CA ARG A 167 62.11 5.98 15.56
C ARG A 167 62.83 5.90 16.90
#